data_AF-A0A0J9VN21-F1
#
_entry.id   AF-A0A0J9VN21-F1
#
_cell.length_a   1.000
_cell.length_b   1.000
_cell.length_c   1.000
_cell.angle_alpha   90.00
_cell.angle_beta   90.00
_cell.angle_gamma   90.00
#
_symmetry.space_group_name_H-M   'P 1'
#
loop_
_entity.id
_entity.type
_entity.pdbx_description
1 polymer ?
#
loop_
_entity_poly.entity_id
_entity_poly.type
_entity_poly.pdbx_seq_one_letter_code
_entity_poly.pdbx_strand_id
1 'polypeptide(L)'
;MKDHDNKPTYEYLKKGLNDLESYKKDYNSRYDKKKGLAKLDCYYEKKVFDKIDEIYELSRKVNNSKKALKKKMYKKFGYRHIFFSSLPLFGLILHVLFSENGPFKKYCLSDCTSKHGKNNEDIGKNHDEAGYTLSSINDVTAQIIIILPTLFFVTLSISLITVTIYIFIKVIKYERLKSGKGKMNLKEYCRFCKDLINSKTN
;
A
#
# COMPACT_ATOMS: atom_id res chain seq x y z
N MET A 1 1.16 -44.96 -4.14
CA MET A 1 0.73 -43.71 -4.81
C MET A 1 1.97 -42.82 -4.86
N LYS A 2 2.55 -42.60 -6.05
CA LYS A 2 3.91 -42.07 -6.21
C LYS A 2 3.98 -40.58 -5.83
N ASP A 3 4.78 -40.29 -4.82
CA ASP A 3 5.21 -38.95 -4.45
C ASP A 3 6.28 -38.52 -5.46
N HIS A 4 5.91 -37.67 -6.41
CA HIS A 4 6.87 -37.04 -7.31
C HIS A 4 7.44 -35.82 -6.60
N ASP A 5 8.62 -35.99 -6.00
CA ASP A 5 9.53 -34.91 -5.64
C ASP A 5 9.82 -34.05 -6.88
N ASN A 6 9.04 -32.99 -7.04
CA ASN A 6 9.05 -32.15 -8.23
C ASN A 6 10.16 -31.11 -8.12
N LYS A 7 11.42 -31.57 -8.09
CA LYS A 7 12.58 -30.69 -8.23
C LYS A 7 12.65 -30.26 -9.70
N PRO A 8 12.60 -28.96 -10.03
CA PRO A 8 12.62 -28.53 -11.43
C PRO A 8 13.94 -28.97 -12.08
N THR A 9 13.85 -29.71 -13.18
CA THR A 9 15.00 -30.14 -13.98
C THR A 9 15.81 -28.91 -14.40
N TYR A 10 17.15 -29.02 -14.43
CA TYR A 10 18.06 -27.94 -14.84
C TYR A 10 17.64 -27.27 -16.15
N GLU A 11 17.15 -28.04 -17.11
CA GLU A 11 16.63 -27.54 -18.39
C GLU A 11 15.45 -26.58 -18.24
N TYR A 12 14.56 -26.84 -17.29
CA TYR A 12 13.38 -26.01 -17.04
C TYR A 12 13.75 -24.66 -16.42
N LEU A 13 14.69 -24.67 -15.47
CA LEU A 13 15.25 -23.45 -14.89
C LEU A 13 16.00 -22.61 -15.95
N LYS A 14 16.79 -23.28 -16.80
CA LYS A 14 17.51 -22.63 -17.90
C LYS A 14 16.53 -21.99 -18.90
N LYS A 15 15.45 -22.69 -19.25
CA LYS A 15 14.39 -22.15 -20.12
C LYS A 15 13.72 -20.93 -19.49
N GLY A 16 13.34 -20.97 -18.22
CA GLY A 16 12.72 -19.84 -17.53
C GLY A 16 13.61 -18.59 -17.42
N LEU A 17 14.91 -18.78 -17.19
CA LEU A 17 15.89 -17.69 -17.24
C LEU A 17 15.93 -17.05 -18.63
N ASN A 18 15.98 -17.86 -19.69
CA ASN A 18 15.97 -17.39 -21.07
C ASN A 18 14.66 -16.64 -21.41
N ASP A 19 13.52 -17.17 -20.97
CA ASP A 19 12.20 -16.55 -21.17
C ASP A 19 12.11 -15.18 -20.47
N LEU A 20 12.62 -15.07 -19.24
CA LEU A 20 12.66 -13.81 -18.51
C LEU A 20 13.59 -12.79 -19.20
N GLU A 21 14.75 -13.23 -19.68
CA GLU A 21 15.71 -12.37 -20.36
C GLU A 21 15.17 -11.86 -21.71
N SER A 22 14.61 -12.77 -22.51
CA SER A 22 13.90 -12.42 -23.76
C SER A 22 12.75 -11.46 -23.47
N TYR A 23 11.95 -11.72 -22.43
CA TYR A 23 10.89 -10.83 -22.00
C TYR A 23 11.43 -9.43 -21.69
N LYS A 24 12.52 -9.30 -20.95
CA LYS A 24 13.10 -7.98 -20.63
C LYS A 24 13.68 -7.29 -21.85
N LYS A 25 14.35 -8.02 -22.75
CA LYS A 25 14.95 -7.47 -23.98
C LYS A 25 13.90 -6.82 -24.88
N ASP A 26 12.73 -7.44 -24.98
CA ASP A 26 11.62 -6.95 -25.80
C ASP A 26 10.86 -5.76 -25.18
N TYR A 27 11.28 -5.26 -24.00
CA TYR A 27 10.61 -4.15 -23.32
C TYR A 27 10.42 -2.92 -24.20
N ASN A 28 11.48 -2.45 -24.89
CA ASN A 28 11.40 -1.21 -25.68
C ASN A 28 10.34 -1.36 -26.79
N SER A 29 10.38 -2.46 -27.54
CA SER A 29 9.39 -2.76 -28.58
C SER A 29 7.96 -2.81 -28.01
N ARG A 30 7.76 -3.46 -26.86
CA ARG A 30 6.45 -3.49 -26.20
C ARG A 30 6.01 -2.13 -25.72
N TYR A 31 6.92 -1.33 -25.17
CA TYR A 31 6.64 0.00 -24.65
C TYR A 31 6.23 0.98 -25.76
N ASP A 32 6.93 0.94 -26.89
CA ASP A 32 6.69 1.82 -28.04
C ASP A 32 5.33 1.55 -28.70
N LYS A 33 4.89 0.28 -28.70
CA LYS A 33 3.58 -0.14 -29.22
C LYS A 33 2.41 0.24 -28.32
N LYS A 34 2.63 0.66 -27.07
CA LYS A 34 1.57 0.94 -26.08
C LYS A 34 1.24 2.43 -26.02
N LYS A 35 -0.01 2.76 -25.66
CA LYS A 35 -0.50 4.14 -25.49
C LYS A 35 -1.26 4.28 -24.16
N GLY A 36 -1.35 5.51 -23.65
CA GLY A 36 -2.10 5.85 -22.44
C GLY A 36 -1.71 5.01 -21.22
N LEU A 37 -2.72 4.51 -20.50
CA LEU A 37 -2.55 3.70 -19.28
C LEU A 37 -1.75 2.42 -19.52
N ALA A 38 -1.86 1.80 -20.71
CA ALA A 38 -1.12 0.58 -21.03
C ALA A 38 0.39 0.84 -21.16
N LYS A 39 0.78 2.07 -21.51
CA LYS A 39 2.19 2.50 -21.54
C LYS A 39 2.72 2.71 -20.12
N LEU A 40 1.90 3.29 -19.24
CA LEU A 40 2.21 3.42 -17.81
C LEU A 40 2.34 2.05 -17.14
N ASP A 41 1.43 1.10 -17.39
CA ASP A 41 1.55 -0.26 -16.86
C ASP A 41 2.85 -0.95 -17.34
N CYS A 42 3.20 -0.81 -18.61
CA CYS A 42 4.46 -1.34 -19.15
C CYS A 42 5.69 -0.74 -18.45
N TYR A 43 5.68 0.58 -18.23
CA TYR A 43 6.74 1.29 -17.52
C TYR A 43 6.88 0.83 -16.05
N TYR A 44 5.77 0.78 -15.31
CA TYR A 44 5.79 0.39 -13.90
C TYR A 44 6.14 -1.09 -13.73
N GLU A 45 5.72 -1.96 -14.64
CA GLU A 45 6.14 -3.35 -14.64
C GLU A 45 7.65 -3.49 -14.75
N LYS A 46 8.27 -2.79 -15.72
CA LYS A 46 9.73 -2.76 -15.84
C LYS A 46 10.38 -2.26 -14.55
N LYS A 47 9.86 -1.16 -13.99
CA LYS A 47 10.40 -0.58 -12.75
C LYS A 47 10.35 -1.57 -11.58
N VAL A 48 9.27 -2.36 -11.46
CA VAL A 48 9.17 -3.42 -10.45
C VAL A 48 10.18 -4.54 -10.75
N PHE A 49 10.32 -4.97 -12.00
CA PHE A 49 11.26 -6.03 -12.39
C PHE A 49 12.71 -5.64 -12.09
N ASP A 50 13.10 -4.41 -12.42
CA ASP A 50 14.44 -3.88 -12.13
C ASP A 50 14.71 -3.86 -10.61
N LYS A 51 13.69 -3.55 -9.80
CA LYS A 51 13.81 -3.62 -8.33
C LYS A 51 13.93 -5.05 -7.80
N ILE A 52 13.27 -6.01 -8.43
CA ILE A 52 13.43 -7.43 -8.08
C ILE A 52 14.84 -7.91 -8.42
N ASP A 53 15.37 -7.55 -9.59
CA ASP A 53 16.76 -7.88 -9.97
C ASP A 53 17.77 -7.30 -8.99
N GLU A 54 17.59 -6.04 -8.60
CA GLU A 54 18.42 -5.37 -7.60
C GLU A 54 18.39 -6.11 -6.25
N ILE A 55 17.24 -6.65 -5.85
CA ILE A 55 17.12 -7.48 -4.64
C ILE A 55 17.89 -8.80 -4.81
N TYR A 56 17.79 -9.46 -5.96
CA TYR A 56 18.54 -10.68 -6.25
C TYR A 56 20.06 -10.46 -6.28
N GLU A 57 20.53 -9.35 -6.86
CA GLU A 57 21.94 -8.94 -6.85
C GLU A 57 22.43 -8.68 -5.42
N LEU A 58 21.65 -7.94 -4.63
CA LEU A 58 21.96 -7.73 -3.21
C LEU A 58 22.02 -9.06 -2.45
N SER A 59 21.10 -9.99 -2.73
CA SER A 59 21.09 -11.32 -2.11
C SER A 59 22.35 -12.13 -2.38
N ARG A 60 22.93 -12.00 -3.59
CA ARG A 60 24.17 -12.69 -3.96
C ARG A 60 25.43 -12.06 -3.35
N LYS A 61 25.46 -10.72 -3.24
CA LYS A 61 26.64 -9.97 -2.77
C LYS A 61 26.85 -10.03 -1.26
N VAL A 62 25.83 -10.30 -0.47
CA VAL A 62 25.97 -10.44 0.98
C VAL A 62 26.19 -11.91 1.29
N ASN A 63 27.31 -12.26 1.92
CA ASN A 63 27.72 -13.62 2.31
C ASN A 63 26.72 -14.33 3.24
N ASN A 64 25.53 -14.65 2.73
CA ASN A 64 24.51 -15.51 3.32
C ASN A 64 23.96 -15.11 4.71
N SER A 65 24.37 -13.98 5.29
CA SER A 65 23.73 -13.48 6.51
C SER A 65 22.34 -12.91 6.18
N LYS A 66 21.31 -13.75 6.32
CA LYS A 66 19.88 -13.40 6.17
C LYS A 66 19.54 -12.08 6.88
N LYS A 67 20.18 -11.82 8.04
CA LYS A 67 20.04 -10.59 8.83
C LYS A 67 20.56 -9.33 8.12
N ALA A 68 21.77 -9.38 7.54
CA ALA A 68 22.35 -8.23 6.85
C ALA A 68 21.61 -7.93 5.53
N LEU A 69 21.14 -8.97 4.85
CA LEU A 69 20.27 -8.83 3.67
C LEU A 69 18.97 -8.12 3.99
N LYS A 70 18.22 -8.60 5.00
CA LYS A 70 17.00 -7.94 5.47
C LYS A 70 17.29 -6.48 5.80
N LYS A 71 18.34 -6.19 6.58
CA LYS A 71 18.69 -4.80 6.94
C LYS A 71 18.95 -3.90 5.72
N LYS A 72 19.71 -4.38 4.72
CA LYS A 72 19.95 -3.62 3.48
C LYS A 72 18.68 -3.41 2.66
N MET A 73 17.82 -4.44 2.55
CA MET A 73 16.54 -4.35 1.85
C MET A 73 15.57 -3.38 2.53
N TYR A 74 15.39 -3.48 3.85
CA TYR A 74 14.57 -2.54 4.62
C TYR A 74 15.09 -1.10 4.51
N LYS A 75 16.41 -0.91 4.55
CA LYS A 75 17.02 0.42 4.40
C LYS A 75 16.72 1.03 3.03
N LYS A 76 16.73 0.23 1.96
CA LYS A 76 16.57 0.71 0.58
C LYS A 76 15.12 0.84 0.13
N PHE A 77 14.26 -0.09 0.55
CA PHE A 77 12.88 -0.20 0.06
C PHE A 77 11.84 -0.04 1.17
N GLY A 78 12.13 -0.60 2.35
CA GLY A 78 11.20 -0.64 3.48
C GLY A 78 10.85 0.74 4.01
N TYR A 79 11.85 1.58 4.36
CA TYR A 79 11.56 2.89 4.98
C TYR A 79 10.71 3.80 4.10
N ARG A 80 10.96 3.82 2.78
CA ARG A 80 10.14 4.62 1.86
C ARG A 80 8.69 4.16 1.84
N HIS A 81 8.46 2.85 1.84
CA HIS A 81 7.11 2.30 1.84
C HIS A 81 6.41 2.49 3.20
N ILE A 82 7.14 2.35 4.31
CA ILE A 82 6.63 2.60 5.66
C ILE A 82 6.22 4.07 5.80
N PHE A 83 7.08 4.99 5.33
CA PHE A 83 6.79 6.42 5.34
C PHE A 83 5.53 6.74 4.52
N PHE A 84 5.43 6.24 3.29
CA PHE A 84 4.25 6.48 2.45
C PHE A 84 2.98 5.87 3.05
N SER A 85 3.07 4.70 3.67
CA SER A 85 1.96 4.03 4.35
C SER A 85 1.50 4.76 5.62
N SER A 86 2.31 5.66 6.19
CA SER A 86 1.94 6.46 7.36
C SER A 86 1.11 7.69 7.01
N LEU A 87 1.10 8.14 5.75
CA LEU A 87 0.39 9.35 5.32
C LEU A 87 -1.13 9.33 5.60
N PRO A 88 -1.87 8.23 5.38
CA PRO A 88 -3.29 8.19 5.72
C PRO A 88 -3.55 8.37 7.21
N LEU A 89 -2.61 7.98 8.09
CA LEU A 89 -2.81 8.07 9.54
C LEU A 89 -3.06 9.51 10.01
N PHE A 90 -2.51 10.50 9.30
CA PHE A 90 -2.79 11.92 9.60
C PHE A 90 -4.26 12.30 9.44
N GLY A 91 -4.98 11.69 8.49
CA GLY A 91 -6.42 11.90 8.34
C GLY A 91 -7.24 11.32 9.50
N LEU A 92 -6.78 10.20 10.09
CA LEU A 92 -7.43 9.59 11.24
C LEU A 92 -7.30 10.44 12.51
N ILE A 93 -6.18 11.15 12.68
CA ILE A 93 -5.94 12.00 13.87
C ILE A 93 -7.06 13.03 14.03
N LEU A 94 -7.46 13.69 12.94
CA LEU A 94 -8.55 14.67 12.98
C LEU A 94 -9.88 14.04 13.38
N HIS A 95 -10.19 12.85 12.88
CA HIS A 95 -11.39 12.13 13.29
C HIS A 95 -11.39 11.79 14.78
N VAL A 96 -10.24 11.40 15.35
CA VAL A 96 -10.10 11.14 16.79
C VAL A 96 -10.27 12.42 17.61
N LEU A 97 -9.70 13.54 17.16
CA LEU A 97 -9.77 14.81 17.85
C LEU A 97 -11.20 15.34 18.00
N PHE A 98 -12.00 15.22 16.95
CA PHE A 98 -13.41 15.67 16.91
C PHE A 98 -14.42 14.56 17.23
N SER A 99 -13.97 13.38 17.66
CA SER A 99 -14.86 12.30 18.07
C SER A 99 -15.63 12.64 19.34
N GLU A 100 -16.72 11.90 19.62
CA GLU A 100 -17.51 12.07 20.85
C GLU A 100 -16.72 11.88 22.16
N ASN A 101 -15.55 11.23 22.09
CA ASN A 101 -14.63 11.02 23.21
C ASN A 101 -13.33 11.83 23.04
N GLY A 102 -13.28 12.70 22.04
CA GLY A 102 -12.13 13.52 21.73
C GLY A 102 -11.96 14.71 22.69
N PRO A 103 -10.78 15.34 22.70
CA PRO A 103 -10.52 16.52 23.52
C PRO A 103 -11.47 17.69 23.18
N PHE A 104 -12.03 17.72 21.97
CA PHE A 104 -12.94 18.78 21.55
C PHE A 104 -14.43 18.50 21.84
N LYS A 105 -14.78 17.44 22.58
CA LYS A 105 -16.18 17.11 22.91
C LYS A 105 -16.96 18.26 23.58
N LYS A 106 -16.27 19.09 24.39
CA LYS A 106 -16.87 20.23 25.11
C LYS A 106 -16.82 21.54 24.31
N TYR A 107 -16.46 21.50 23.04
CA TYR A 107 -16.44 22.68 22.19
C TYR A 107 -17.72 22.73 21.34
N CYS A 108 -18.35 23.89 21.33
CA CYS A 108 -19.44 24.22 20.41
C CYS A 108 -18.93 25.15 19.32
N LEU A 109 -19.61 25.15 18.18
CA LEU A 109 -19.31 26.04 17.07
C LEU A 109 -19.75 27.47 17.39
N SER A 110 -19.15 28.46 16.73
CA SER A 110 -19.46 29.88 16.96
C SER A 110 -20.92 30.24 16.64
N ASP A 111 -21.57 29.47 15.78
CA ASP A 111 -22.96 29.60 15.33
C ASP A 111 -23.91 28.61 16.03
N CYS A 112 -23.48 27.98 17.13
CA CYS A 112 -24.33 27.07 17.89
C CYS A 112 -25.50 27.83 18.58
N THR A 113 -26.73 27.47 18.24
CA THR A 113 -27.96 28.05 18.83
C THR A 113 -28.61 27.16 19.89
N SER A 114 -28.01 26.01 20.20
CA SER A 114 -28.54 25.08 21.19
C SER A 114 -28.46 25.66 22.60
N LYS A 115 -29.51 25.42 23.39
CA LYS A 115 -29.54 25.84 24.80
C LYS A 115 -28.86 24.86 25.76
N HIS A 116 -28.45 23.67 25.28
CA HIS A 116 -27.75 22.64 26.08
C HIS A 116 -28.39 22.33 27.45
N GLY A 117 -29.73 22.34 27.52
CA GLY A 117 -30.49 22.08 28.75
C GLY A 117 -30.56 23.24 29.74
N LYS A 118 -30.18 24.46 29.31
CA LYS A 118 -30.29 25.71 30.07
C LYS A 118 -31.40 26.59 29.51
N ASN A 119 -31.89 27.54 30.31
CA ASN A 119 -33.09 28.31 29.99
C ASN A 119 -32.87 29.83 29.99
N ASN A 120 -31.63 30.31 29.79
CA ASN A 120 -31.37 31.73 29.65
C ASN A 120 -31.72 32.22 28.23
N GLU A 121 -32.06 33.50 28.12
CA GLU A 121 -32.26 34.19 26.84
C GLU A 121 -30.94 34.38 26.08
N ASP A 122 -29.82 34.51 26.81
CA ASP A 122 -28.48 34.61 26.26
C ASP A 122 -27.89 33.21 26.00
N ILE A 123 -27.65 32.91 24.71
CA ILE A 123 -27.09 31.64 24.25
C ILE A 123 -25.65 31.46 24.75
N GLY A 124 -24.86 32.52 24.89
CA GLY A 124 -23.50 32.46 25.42
C GLY A 124 -23.49 31.96 26.87
N LYS A 125 -24.36 32.53 27.71
CA LYS A 125 -24.51 32.10 29.11
C LYS A 125 -24.98 30.65 29.24
N ASN A 126 -25.85 30.19 28.33
CA ASN A 126 -26.27 28.79 28.31
C ASN A 126 -25.10 27.84 28.05
N HIS A 127 -24.14 28.20 27.19
CA HIS A 127 -22.94 27.39 26.92
C HIS A 127 -22.00 27.37 28.13
N ASP A 128 -21.73 28.52 28.74
CA ASP A 128 -20.88 28.63 29.92
C ASP A 128 -21.45 27.80 31.10
N GLU A 129 -22.75 27.93 31.38
CA GLU A 129 -23.43 27.18 32.44
C GLU A 129 -23.53 25.67 32.17
N ALA A 130 -23.52 25.27 30.91
CA ALA A 130 -23.50 23.86 30.49
C ALA A 130 -22.07 23.29 30.40
N GLY A 131 -21.05 24.12 30.59
CA GLY A 131 -19.63 23.73 30.56
C GLY A 131 -19.09 23.51 29.14
N TYR A 132 -19.65 24.20 28.14
CA TYR A 132 -19.18 24.20 26.77
C TYR A 132 -18.41 25.49 26.45
N THR A 133 -17.35 25.38 25.65
CA THR A 133 -16.60 26.55 25.15
C THR A 133 -16.96 26.82 23.70
N LEU A 134 -17.35 28.06 23.39
CA LEU A 134 -17.60 28.47 22.01
C LEU A 134 -16.27 28.59 21.25
N SER A 135 -16.13 27.85 20.16
CA SER A 135 -15.03 27.96 19.21
C SER A 135 -15.22 29.18 18.32
N SER A 136 -14.14 29.67 17.69
CA SER A 136 -14.22 30.69 16.63
C SER A 136 -14.68 30.11 15.27
N ILE A 137 -14.81 28.78 15.19
CA ILE A 137 -15.13 28.04 13.97
C ILE A 137 -16.65 27.88 13.85
N ASN A 138 -17.22 28.20 12.69
CA ASN A 138 -18.63 27.96 12.38
C ASN A 138 -18.88 26.55 11.82
N ASP A 139 -20.13 26.13 11.72
CA ASP A 139 -20.52 24.79 11.25
C ASP A 139 -19.94 24.48 9.86
N VAL A 140 -20.10 25.39 8.90
CA VAL A 140 -19.62 25.20 7.52
C VAL A 140 -18.11 24.93 7.49
N THR A 141 -17.32 25.70 8.25
CA THR A 141 -15.86 25.54 8.30
C THR A 141 -15.47 24.24 9.00
N ALA A 142 -16.18 23.86 10.07
CA ALA A 142 -15.95 22.58 10.75
C ALA A 142 -16.23 21.38 9.83
N GLN A 143 -17.32 21.43 9.06
CA GLN A 143 -17.63 20.41 8.05
C GLN A 143 -16.52 20.28 7.01
N ILE A 144 -15.97 21.40 6.51
CA ILE A 144 -14.84 21.38 5.57
C ILE A 144 -13.59 20.73 6.21
N ILE A 145 -13.28 21.11 7.46
CA ILE A 145 -12.15 20.57 8.23
C ILE A 145 -12.29 19.05 8.45
N ILE A 146 -13.50 18.52 8.52
CA ILE A 146 -13.74 17.07 8.68
C ILE A 146 -13.75 16.34 7.33
N ILE A 147 -14.49 16.87 6.34
CA ILE A 147 -14.73 16.20 5.06
C ILE A 147 -13.46 16.10 4.23
N LEU A 148 -12.71 17.20 4.10
CA LEU A 148 -11.53 17.23 3.21
C LEU A 148 -10.45 16.23 3.64
N PRO A 149 -10.05 16.14 4.92
CA PRO A 149 -9.11 15.12 5.39
C PRO A 149 -9.67 13.71 5.34
N THR A 150 -10.98 13.54 5.52
CA THR A 150 -11.64 12.23 5.35
C THR A 150 -11.53 11.75 3.90
N LEU A 151 -11.80 12.61 2.92
CA LEU A 151 -11.63 12.30 1.50
C LEU A 151 -10.17 11.97 1.16
N PHE A 152 -9.23 12.75 1.71
CA PHE A 152 -7.81 12.50 1.55
C PHE A 152 -7.39 11.14 2.13
N PHE A 153 -7.86 10.81 3.34
CA PHE A 153 -7.63 9.52 3.99
C PHE A 153 -8.11 8.35 3.13
N VAL A 154 -9.36 8.40 2.67
CA VAL A 154 -9.96 7.34 1.85
C VAL A 154 -9.19 7.18 0.53
N THR A 155 -8.90 8.29 -0.15
CA THR A 155 -8.20 8.29 -1.45
C THR A 155 -6.78 7.73 -1.31
N LEU A 156 -6.02 8.18 -0.31
CA LEU A 156 -4.68 7.65 -0.05
C LEU A 156 -4.70 6.17 0.31
N SER A 157 -5.66 5.74 1.15
CA SER A 157 -5.79 4.34 1.56
C SER A 157 -6.07 3.43 0.36
N ILE A 158 -7.01 3.81 -0.51
CA ILE A 158 -7.30 3.07 -1.76
C ILE A 158 -6.06 3.02 -2.66
N SER A 159 -5.34 4.14 -2.80
CA SER A 159 -4.12 4.20 -3.62
C SER A 159 -3.03 3.26 -3.10
N LEU A 160 -2.82 3.22 -1.78
CA LEU A 160 -1.85 2.35 -1.12
C LEU A 160 -2.16 0.87 -1.34
N ILE A 161 -3.42 0.48 -1.13
CA ILE A 161 -3.89 -0.89 -1.34
C ILE A 161 -3.70 -1.29 -2.81
N THR A 162 -4.09 -0.41 -3.74
CA THR A 162 -3.96 -0.66 -5.18
C THR A 162 -2.51 -0.84 -5.61
N VAL A 163 -1.61 0.04 -5.17
CA VAL A 163 -0.17 -0.06 -5.47
C VAL A 163 0.43 -1.33 -4.87
N THR A 164 0.02 -1.69 -3.65
CA THR A 164 0.50 -2.91 -2.97
C THR A 164 0.09 -4.16 -3.76
N ILE A 165 -1.20 -4.28 -4.10
CA ILE A 165 -1.72 -5.39 -4.92
C ILE A 165 -1.01 -5.45 -6.28
N TYR A 166 -0.81 -4.30 -6.92
CA TYR A 166 -0.10 -4.21 -8.19
C TYR A 166 1.33 -4.76 -8.10
N ILE A 167 2.10 -4.35 -7.08
CA ILE A 167 3.45 -4.85 -6.84
C ILE A 167 3.44 -6.38 -6.67
N PHE A 168 2.51 -6.92 -5.86
CA PHE A 168 2.38 -8.36 -5.67
C PHE A 168 2.11 -9.11 -6.97
N ILE A 169 1.17 -8.63 -7.79
CA ILE A 169 0.86 -9.22 -9.10
C ILE A 169 2.12 -9.24 -9.99
N LYS A 170 2.87 -8.13 -10.05
CA LYS A 170 4.08 -8.05 -10.87
C LYS A 170 5.23 -8.91 -10.33
N VAL A 171 5.41 -9.00 -9.01
CA VAL A 171 6.38 -9.93 -8.39
C VAL A 171 6.08 -11.36 -8.78
N ILE A 172 4.81 -11.77 -8.75
CA ILE A 172 4.44 -13.13 -9.12
C ILE A 172 4.62 -13.37 -10.61
N LYS A 173 4.28 -12.39 -11.46
CA LYS A 173 4.59 -12.45 -12.90
C LYS A 173 6.09 -12.65 -13.15
N TYR A 174 6.95 -11.94 -12.41
CA TYR A 174 8.39 -12.10 -12.50
C TYR A 174 8.83 -13.52 -12.13
N GLU A 175 8.43 -14.02 -10.97
CA GLU A 175 8.81 -15.37 -10.49
C GLU A 175 8.31 -16.46 -11.43
N ARG A 176 7.12 -16.26 -12.01
CA ARG A 176 6.53 -17.15 -12.99
C ARG A 176 7.33 -17.23 -14.29
N LEU A 177 7.73 -16.08 -14.83
CA LEU A 177 8.60 -16.00 -16.02
C LEU A 177 9.95 -16.64 -15.73
N LYS A 178 10.57 -16.31 -14.59
CA LYS A 178 11.82 -16.91 -14.13
C LYS A 178 11.74 -18.43 -14.00
N SER A 179 10.58 -18.95 -13.61
CA SER A 179 10.32 -20.37 -13.49
C SER A 179 9.92 -21.03 -14.82
N GLY A 180 9.87 -20.32 -15.95
CA GLY A 180 9.46 -20.89 -17.24
C GLY A 180 8.00 -21.34 -17.30
N LYS A 181 7.14 -20.77 -16.44
CA LYS A 181 5.72 -21.12 -16.36
C LYS A 181 4.86 -20.14 -17.19
N GLY A 182 3.86 -20.67 -17.88
CA GLY A 182 2.91 -19.91 -18.69
C GLY A 182 1.87 -19.13 -17.87
N LYS A 183 0.81 -18.59 -18.53
CA LYS A 183 -0.34 -18.02 -17.80
C LYS A 183 -0.98 -19.11 -16.94
N MET A 184 -1.32 -18.76 -15.70
CA MET A 184 -1.91 -19.66 -14.71
C MET A 184 -3.31 -19.20 -14.35
N ASN A 185 -4.17 -20.15 -14.00
CA ASN A 185 -5.45 -19.86 -13.34
C ASN A 185 -5.26 -19.54 -11.85
N LEU A 186 -6.33 -19.09 -11.18
CA LEU A 186 -6.28 -18.69 -9.77
C LEU A 186 -5.86 -19.84 -8.83
N LYS A 187 -6.24 -21.08 -9.14
CA LYS A 187 -5.91 -22.26 -8.31
C LYS A 187 -4.42 -22.61 -8.40
N GLU A 188 -3.88 -22.59 -9.61
CA GLU A 188 -2.44 -22.72 -9.88
C GLU A 188 -1.65 -21.57 -9.27
N TYR A 189 -2.21 -20.37 -9.29
CA TYR A 189 -1.64 -19.18 -8.66
C TYR A 189 -1.51 -19.35 -7.14
N CYS A 190 -2.58 -19.77 -6.45
CA CYS A 190 -2.53 -20.02 -5.00
C CYS A 190 -1.51 -21.12 -4.66
N ARG A 191 -1.43 -22.19 -5.47
CA ARG A 191 -0.46 -23.27 -5.28
C ARG A 191 0.97 -22.78 -5.48
N PHE A 192 1.24 -22.02 -6.55
CA PHE A 192 2.55 -21.45 -6.82
C PHE A 192 3.01 -20.51 -5.70
N CYS A 193 2.12 -19.66 -5.19
CA CYS A 193 2.43 -18.81 -4.02
C CYS A 193 2.77 -19.65 -2.79
N LYS A 194 2.02 -20.72 -2.52
CA LYS A 194 2.30 -21.65 -1.41
C LYS A 194 3.68 -22.31 -1.56
N ASP A 195 4.00 -22.79 -2.75
CA ASP A 195 5.29 -23.44 -3.05
C ASP A 195 6.47 -22.46 -2.92
N LEU A 196 6.30 -21.20 -3.38
CA LEU A 196 7.31 -20.15 -3.24
C LEU A 196 7.61 -19.78 -1.78
N ILE A 197 6.60 -19.81 -0.92
CA ILE A 197 6.77 -19.54 0.52
C ILE A 197 7.45 -20.73 1.18
N ASN A 198 6.99 -21.95 0.89
CA ASN A 198 7.51 -23.16 1.52
C ASN A 198 8.95 -23.50 1.09
N SER A 199 9.31 -23.29 -0.18
CA SER A 199 10.66 -23.55 -0.70
C SER A 199 11.77 -22.65 -0.13
N LYS A 200 11.43 -21.54 0.54
CA LYS A 200 12.40 -20.67 1.25
C LYS A 200 12.61 -21.04 2.72
N THR A 201 11.86 -22.01 3.22
CA THR A 201 11.86 -22.42 4.64
C THR A 201 12.78 -23.62 4.90
N ASN A 202 13.17 -24.35 3.85
CA ASN A 202 14.18 -25.42 3.88
C ASN A 202 15.55 -24.90 3.43
#